data_AF-A0A8I1AN53-F1
#
_entry.id   AF-A0A8I1AN53-F1
#
_cell.length_a   1.000
_cell.length_b   1.000
_cell.length_c   1.000
_cell.angle_alpha   90.00
_cell.angle_beta   90.00
_cell.angle_gamma   90.00
#
_symmetry.space_group_name_H-M   'P 1'
#
loop_
_entity.id
_entity.type
_entity.pdbx_description
1 polymer ?
#
loop_
_entity_poly.entity_id
_entity_poly.type
_entity_poly.pdbx_seq_one_letter_code
_entity_poly.pdbx_strand_id
1 'polypeptide(L)'
;MSLPLDVLGGITAEQFLTEYWQKKPLLVRNALPEIAEILVPDDVMELALDENITARLIKQKDKDPNQWSVKTSPLIKGDFQKMPKLWTLLVQAVDHYSFDLAELWKKFPFIPQWRRDDIMVSYAPKGGSVGQHFDFYDVFLVQGFGHRRWQLGQMCDAESEFVVGQPLKLLPNIEINFDEVLAPGDLLYVPPGLAHYGVAEDECLTYSFGFRMPNIADMMDRVSDKFVEDQRLRNPLLDVLRHKSNPIGQVTQAELDYLKAELLAQLNQSDVLEDAIMSLMAEPKYPENIPDAEAIGTGDLEEVLEQGYLLQIEPASRLIYLEQNNELLFWANGESICISIEFAPYLKQIADGHAVALNPQLSEQEILEDIAGLLNESILMLVPTDE
;
A
#
# COMPACT_ATOMS: atom_id res chain seq x y z
N MET A 1 2.81 29.03 6.96
CA MET A 1 2.22 28.54 5.68
C MET A 1 3.13 27.43 5.24
N SER A 2 2.56 26.29 4.86
CA SER A 2 3.29 25.17 4.27
C SER A 2 4.02 25.59 3.01
N LEU A 3 5.15 24.94 2.75
CA LEU A 3 5.96 25.20 1.57
C LEU A 3 5.32 24.54 0.34
N PRO A 4 5.35 25.19 -0.83
CA PRO A 4 5.06 24.54 -2.10
C PRO A 4 5.88 23.28 -2.31
N LEU A 5 5.29 22.27 -2.95
CA LEU A 5 5.97 21.03 -3.32
C LEU A 5 6.14 20.95 -4.83
N ASP A 6 7.37 20.74 -5.30
CA ASP A 6 7.69 20.66 -6.74
C ASP A 6 6.97 19.49 -7.41
N VAL A 7 6.86 18.36 -6.71
CA VAL A 7 6.10 17.17 -7.17
C VAL A 7 4.61 17.46 -7.42
N LEU A 8 4.07 18.51 -6.80
CA LEU A 8 2.69 18.96 -7.02
C LEU A 8 2.59 20.15 -8.00
N GLY A 9 3.69 20.54 -8.63
CA GLY A 9 3.73 21.67 -9.56
C GLY A 9 3.68 23.03 -8.88
N GLY A 10 4.18 23.12 -7.64
CA GLY A 10 4.28 24.38 -6.90
C GLY A 10 3.03 24.77 -6.10
N ILE A 11 2.05 23.86 -5.95
CA ILE A 11 1.00 24.00 -4.94
C ILE A 11 1.44 23.38 -3.60
N THR A 12 0.79 23.78 -2.51
CA THR A 12 1.06 23.18 -1.20
C THR A 12 0.33 21.85 -1.02
N ALA A 13 0.80 21.03 -0.07
CA ALA A 13 0.13 19.80 0.33
C ALA A 13 -1.35 20.03 0.73
N GLU A 14 -1.65 21.08 1.49
CA GLU A 14 -3.00 21.40 1.96
C GLU A 14 -3.90 21.85 0.82
N GLN A 15 -3.36 22.56 -0.18
CA GLN A 15 -4.09 22.89 -1.40
C GLN A 15 -4.44 21.60 -2.16
N PHE A 16 -3.49 20.69 -2.31
CA PHE A 16 -3.72 19.38 -2.94
C PHE A 16 -4.80 18.56 -2.21
N LEU A 17 -4.69 18.43 -0.89
CA LEU A 17 -5.67 17.71 -0.06
C LEU A 17 -7.06 18.36 -0.10
N THR A 18 -7.11 19.70 -0.16
CA THR A 18 -8.37 20.45 -0.17
C THR A 18 -9.06 20.38 -1.53
N GLU A 19 -8.30 20.43 -2.63
CA GLU A 19 -8.89 20.62 -3.96
C GLU A 19 -8.88 19.36 -4.83
N TYR A 20 -7.90 18.47 -4.68
CA TYR A 20 -7.64 17.38 -5.63
C TYR A 20 -7.85 16.01 -5.01
N TRP A 21 -7.24 15.73 -3.85
CA TRP A 21 -7.29 14.42 -3.20
C TRP A 21 -8.73 13.93 -3.02
N GLN A 22 -9.02 12.75 -3.59
CA GLN A 22 -10.32 12.09 -3.70
C GLN A 22 -11.42 12.91 -4.37
N LYS A 23 -11.06 13.86 -5.26
CA LYS A 23 -12.01 14.80 -5.88
C LYS A 23 -11.85 14.92 -7.39
N LYS A 24 -10.65 15.30 -7.86
CA LYS A 24 -10.39 15.58 -9.28
C LYS A 24 -8.93 15.27 -9.64
N PRO A 25 -8.65 14.95 -10.91
CA PRO A 25 -7.29 14.64 -11.33
C PRO A 25 -6.39 15.87 -11.33
N LEU A 26 -5.08 15.64 -11.26
CA LEU A 26 -4.04 16.68 -11.38
C LEU A 26 -2.92 16.16 -12.29
N LEU A 27 -2.60 16.90 -13.35
CA LEU A 27 -1.41 16.67 -14.17
C LEU A 27 -0.32 17.66 -13.76
N VAL A 28 0.85 17.14 -13.41
CA VAL A 28 2.05 17.92 -13.11
C VAL A 28 3.14 17.52 -14.10
N ARG A 29 3.66 18.49 -14.85
CA ARG A 29 4.75 18.25 -15.80
C ARG A 29 6.08 18.25 -15.07
N ASN A 30 6.96 17.30 -15.40
CA ASN A 30 8.30 17.18 -14.82
C ASN A 30 8.31 17.22 -13.28
N ALA A 31 7.41 16.45 -12.68
CA ALA A 31 7.22 16.36 -11.23
C ALA A 31 8.30 15.54 -10.52
N LEU A 32 8.74 14.43 -11.12
CA LEU A 32 9.79 13.54 -10.60
C LEU A 32 10.76 13.14 -11.74
N PRO A 33 11.59 14.06 -12.26
CA PRO A 33 12.53 13.73 -13.36
C PRO A 33 13.49 12.58 -13.02
N GLU A 34 13.88 12.43 -11.75
CA GLU A 34 14.81 11.40 -11.28
C GLU A 34 14.30 9.96 -11.48
N ILE A 35 12.98 9.75 -11.55
CA ILE A 35 12.39 8.42 -11.73
C ILE A 35 12.74 7.79 -13.09
N ALA A 36 13.12 8.63 -14.06
CA ALA A 36 13.48 8.19 -15.40
C ALA A 36 14.82 7.46 -15.46
N GLU A 37 15.62 7.55 -14.40
CA GLU A 37 16.96 6.96 -14.31
C GLU A 37 16.99 5.67 -13.48
N ILE A 38 15.87 5.25 -12.88
CA ILE A 38 15.84 4.12 -11.92
C ILE A 38 15.80 2.77 -12.63
N LEU A 39 14.83 2.54 -13.53
CA LEU A 39 14.69 1.27 -14.26
C LEU A 39 14.59 1.49 -15.76
N VAL A 40 15.12 0.54 -16.51
CA VAL A 40 14.86 0.36 -17.94
C VAL A 40 13.94 -0.86 -18.17
N PRO A 41 13.32 -0.99 -19.37
CA PRO A 41 12.42 -2.11 -19.66
C PRO A 41 12.97 -3.51 -19.37
N ASP A 42 14.27 -3.73 -19.61
CA ASP A 42 14.91 -5.03 -19.38
C ASP A 42 14.92 -5.40 -17.88
N ASP A 43 15.10 -4.43 -16.98
CA ASP A 43 15.09 -4.66 -15.52
C ASP A 43 13.70 -5.16 -15.06
N VAL A 44 12.63 -4.54 -15.56
CA VAL A 44 11.25 -4.93 -15.25
C VAL A 44 10.93 -6.33 -15.78
N MET A 45 11.46 -6.68 -16.94
CA MET A 45 11.33 -8.01 -17.53
C MET A 45 12.09 -9.07 -16.73
N GLU A 46 13.27 -8.74 -16.21
CA GLU A 46 14.07 -9.63 -15.36
C GLU A 46 13.38 -9.87 -14.00
N LEU A 47 12.94 -8.80 -13.33
CA LEU A 47 12.17 -8.87 -12.08
C LEU A 47 10.94 -9.77 -12.23
N ALA A 48 10.21 -9.64 -13.33
CA ALA A 48 9.00 -10.44 -13.56
C ALA A 48 9.23 -11.95 -13.70
N LEU A 49 10.49 -12.39 -13.87
CA LEU A 49 10.86 -13.81 -13.95
C LEU A 49 11.22 -14.42 -12.59
N ASP A 50 11.34 -13.60 -11.55
CA ASP A 50 11.55 -14.08 -10.19
C ASP A 50 10.29 -14.81 -9.68
N GLU A 51 10.48 -15.89 -8.93
CA GLU A 51 9.38 -16.73 -8.44
C GLU A 51 8.60 -16.10 -7.29
N ASN A 52 9.23 -15.18 -6.54
CA ASN A 52 8.64 -14.48 -5.41
C ASN A 52 7.96 -13.16 -5.81
N ILE A 53 8.12 -12.73 -7.06
CA ILE A 53 7.55 -11.48 -7.54
C ILE A 53 6.15 -11.68 -8.13
N THR A 54 5.20 -10.88 -7.66
CA THR A 54 3.85 -10.82 -8.22
C THR A 54 3.86 -10.03 -9.52
N ALA A 55 3.63 -10.72 -10.65
CA ALA A 55 3.58 -10.11 -11.97
C ALA A 55 2.36 -10.56 -12.78
N ARG A 56 1.90 -9.72 -13.71
CA ARG A 56 0.82 -10.03 -14.66
C ARG A 56 1.22 -9.63 -16.07
N LEU A 57 1.17 -10.58 -17.00
CA LEU A 57 1.33 -10.36 -18.42
C LEU A 57 -0.03 -10.33 -19.12
N ILE A 58 -0.42 -9.13 -19.55
CA ILE A 58 -1.69 -8.86 -20.22
C ILE A 58 -1.45 -8.77 -21.72
N LYS A 59 -2.27 -9.46 -22.52
CA LYS A 59 -2.08 -9.58 -23.98
C LYS A 59 -3.40 -9.43 -24.71
N GLN A 60 -3.38 -8.71 -25.83
CA GLN A 60 -4.48 -8.66 -26.79
C GLN A 60 -4.12 -9.51 -28.02
N LYS A 61 -5.10 -10.21 -28.61
CA LYS A 61 -4.84 -11.04 -29.79
C LYS A 61 -4.67 -10.19 -31.05
N ASP A 62 -3.65 -10.48 -31.87
CA ASP A 62 -3.40 -9.73 -33.11
C ASP A 62 -4.58 -9.75 -34.11
N LYS A 63 -5.36 -10.85 -34.14
CA LYS A 63 -6.52 -10.99 -35.05
C LYS A 63 -7.77 -10.28 -34.53
N ASP A 64 -7.85 -10.03 -33.23
CA ASP A 64 -8.99 -9.40 -32.56
C ASP A 64 -8.49 -8.72 -31.27
N PRO A 65 -8.11 -7.43 -31.36
CA PRO A 65 -7.59 -6.68 -30.21
C PRO A 65 -8.57 -6.56 -29.04
N ASN A 66 -9.86 -6.86 -29.23
CA ASN A 66 -10.84 -6.86 -28.16
C ASN A 66 -10.82 -8.15 -27.32
N GLN A 67 -10.03 -9.15 -27.70
CA GLN A 67 -9.84 -10.36 -26.92
C GLN A 67 -8.59 -10.27 -26.06
N TRP A 68 -8.81 -10.20 -24.75
CA TRP A 68 -7.77 -10.10 -23.74
C TRP A 68 -7.41 -11.47 -23.17
N SER A 69 -6.16 -11.63 -22.77
CA SER A 69 -5.69 -12.75 -21.97
C SER A 69 -4.73 -12.24 -20.91
N VAL A 70 -4.77 -12.86 -19.73
CA VAL A 70 -3.91 -12.54 -18.60
C VAL A 70 -3.18 -13.79 -18.19
N LYS A 71 -1.86 -13.69 -18.00
CA LYS A 71 -1.07 -14.70 -17.29
C LYS A 71 -0.50 -14.05 -16.03
N THR A 72 -0.75 -14.64 -14.88
CA THR A 72 -0.16 -14.22 -13.59
C THR A 72 1.13 -15.00 -13.34
N SER A 73 2.03 -14.45 -12.53
CA SER A 73 3.24 -15.12 -12.06
C SER A 73 2.94 -16.51 -11.45
N PRO A 74 3.91 -17.45 -11.51
CA PRO A 74 5.27 -17.28 -12.03
C PRO A 74 5.32 -17.15 -13.56
N LEU A 75 6.06 -16.16 -14.07
CA LEU A 75 6.33 -15.99 -15.49
C LEU A 75 7.69 -16.61 -15.82
N ILE A 76 7.81 -17.22 -16.99
CA ILE A 76 9.05 -17.83 -17.48
C ILE A 76 9.46 -17.18 -18.79
N LYS A 77 10.74 -17.29 -19.15
CA LYS A 77 11.27 -16.77 -20.43
C LYS A 77 10.46 -17.21 -21.66
N GLY A 78 9.85 -18.39 -21.60
CA GLY A 78 8.97 -18.92 -22.65
C GLY A 78 7.70 -18.10 -22.88
N ASP A 79 7.19 -17.38 -21.86
CA ASP A 79 5.96 -16.59 -21.96
C ASP A 79 6.12 -15.34 -22.81
N PHE A 80 7.36 -14.85 -22.93
CA PHE A 80 7.74 -13.68 -23.72
C PHE A 80 8.14 -14.05 -25.16
N GLN A 81 8.04 -15.33 -25.53
CA GLN A 81 8.29 -15.77 -26.90
C GLN A 81 7.01 -15.67 -27.75
N LYS A 82 7.16 -15.16 -28.99
CA LYS A 82 6.05 -15.02 -29.96
C LYS A 82 4.87 -14.21 -29.40
N MET A 83 5.19 -13.11 -28.71
CA MET A 83 4.20 -12.18 -28.17
C MET A 83 3.39 -11.52 -29.31
N PRO A 84 2.09 -11.23 -29.08
CA PRO A 84 1.33 -10.36 -29.97
C PRO A 84 1.92 -8.94 -29.96
N LYS A 85 1.44 -8.06 -30.84
CA LYS A 85 1.92 -6.67 -30.87
C LYS A 85 1.52 -5.87 -29.64
N LEU A 86 0.33 -6.16 -29.10
CA LEU A 86 -0.28 -5.40 -28.01
C LEU A 86 -0.25 -6.22 -26.72
N TRP A 87 0.56 -5.77 -25.78
CA TRP A 87 0.68 -6.39 -24.47
C TRP A 87 1.17 -5.38 -23.43
N THR A 88 1.07 -5.75 -22.16
CA THR A 88 1.61 -4.97 -21.04
C THR A 88 2.00 -5.94 -19.93
N LEU A 89 3.19 -5.76 -19.37
CA LEU A 89 3.67 -6.44 -18.18
C LEU A 89 3.47 -5.51 -16.99
N LEU A 90 2.91 -6.02 -15.90
CA LEU A 90 2.75 -5.33 -14.63
C LEU A 90 3.51 -6.08 -13.56
N VAL A 91 4.39 -5.41 -12.82
CA VAL A 91 5.12 -5.95 -11.66
C VAL A 91 4.69 -5.17 -10.44
N GLN A 92 4.15 -5.86 -9.43
CA GLN A 92 3.67 -5.23 -8.19
C GLN A 92 4.84 -5.00 -7.22
N ALA A 93 4.67 -4.06 -6.30
CA ALA A 93 5.57 -3.84 -5.17
C ALA A 93 7.06 -3.79 -5.53
N VAL A 94 7.41 -3.09 -6.61
CA VAL A 94 8.81 -2.98 -7.04
C VAL A 94 9.63 -2.17 -6.03
N ASP A 95 8.98 -1.30 -5.27
CA ASP A 95 9.58 -0.57 -4.15
C ASP A 95 10.08 -1.48 -3.02
N HIS A 96 9.54 -2.70 -2.87
CA HIS A 96 10.07 -3.67 -1.90
C HIS A 96 11.47 -4.19 -2.28
N TYR A 97 11.84 -4.06 -3.56
CA TYR A 97 13.08 -4.63 -4.10
C TYR A 97 14.07 -3.54 -4.60
N SER A 98 13.70 -2.26 -4.50
CA SER A 98 14.50 -1.13 -4.97
C SER A 98 14.47 0.00 -3.94
N PHE A 99 15.60 0.19 -3.25
CA PHE A 99 15.74 1.27 -2.26
C PHE A 99 15.54 2.65 -2.91
N ASP A 100 16.07 2.87 -4.11
CA ASP A 100 15.90 4.12 -4.84
C ASP A 100 14.42 4.43 -5.09
N LEU A 101 13.62 3.40 -5.41
CA LEU A 101 12.19 3.57 -5.64
C LEU A 101 11.41 3.75 -4.33
N ALA A 102 11.74 3.00 -3.28
CA ALA A 102 11.16 3.16 -1.95
C ALA A 102 11.37 4.57 -1.39
N GLU A 103 12.56 5.14 -1.59
CA GLU A 103 12.90 6.51 -1.17
C GLU A 103 12.01 7.56 -1.82
N LEU A 104 11.48 7.32 -3.03
CA LEU A 104 10.57 8.26 -3.70
C LEU A 104 9.24 8.45 -2.94
N TRP A 105 8.84 7.56 -2.03
CA TRP A 105 7.69 7.80 -1.15
C TRP A 105 7.87 9.06 -0.29
N LYS A 106 9.12 9.45 0.03
CA LYS A 106 9.43 10.68 0.79
C LYS A 106 9.09 11.95 0.02
N LYS A 107 8.87 11.88 -1.30
CA LYS A 107 8.35 13.00 -2.11
C LYS A 107 6.87 13.30 -1.80
N PHE A 108 6.15 12.37 -1.19
CA PHE A 108 4.73 12.50 -0.84
C PHE A 108 4.50 12.48 0.69
N PRO A 109 5.19 13.35 1.48
CA PRO A 109 5.16 13.26 2.94
C PRO A 109 3.80 13.64 3.55
N PHE A 110 2.92 14.23 2.74
CA PHE A 110 1.59 14.69 3.14
C PHE A 110 0.51 13.60 3.07
N ILE A 111 0.80 12.44 2.46
CA ILE A 111 -0.07 11.27 2.53
C ILE A 111 0.48 10.32 3.60
N PRO A 112 -0.31 9.98 4.64
CA PRO A 112 0.12 9.07 5.69
C PRO A 112 0.55 7.71 5.16
N GLN A 113 1.56 7.10 5.77
CA GLN A 113 2.09 5.80 5.34
C GLN A 113 1.03 4.70 5.32
N TRP A 114 0.10 4.69 6.27
CA TRP A 114 -0.97 3.69 6.31
C TRP A 114 -1.89 3.71 5.07
N ARG A 115 -1.94 4.83 4.34
CA ARG A 115 -2.68 4.96 3.06
C ARG A 115 -1.90 4.46 1.86
N ARG A 116 -0.57 4.34 1.94
CA ARG A 116 0.27 3.85 0.83
C ARG A 116 0.03 2.35 0.63
N ASP A 117 -0.03 1.90 -0.60
CA ASP A 117 -0.08 0.46 -0.92
C ASP A 117 1.30 -0.02 -1.35
N ASP A 118 1.67 0.24 -2.60
CA ASP A 118 2.92 -0.18 -3.24
C ASP A 118 3.24 0.70 -4.47
N ILE A 119 4.43 0.52 -5.05
CA ILE A 119 4.79 1.09 -6.36
C ILE A 119 4.81 -0.03 -7.40
N MET A 120 3.72 -0.14 -8.17
CA MET A 120 3.63 -1.05 -9.30
C MET A 120 4.30 -0.43 -10.53
N VAL A 121 5.16 -1.19 -11.23
CA VAL A 121 5.76 -0.75 -12.50
C VAL A 121 5.13 -1.50 -13.66
N SER A 122 4.72 -0.76 -14.69
CA SER A 122 4.21 -1.32 -15.94
C SER A 122 5.19 -1.12 -17.07
N TYR A 123 5.42 -2.16 -17.86
CA TYR A 123 6.16 -2.13 -19.11
C TYR A 123 5.24 -2.45 -20.29
N ALA A 124 5.24 -1.59 -21.31
CA ALA A 124 4.46 -1.80 -22.53
C ALA A 124 5.23 -1.36 -23.78
N PRO A 125 5.19 -2.14 -24.88
CA PRO A 125 5.54 -1.63 -26.19
C PRO A 125 4.45 -0.68 -26.70
N LYS A 126 4.72 -0.03 -27.84
CA LYS A 126 3.76 0.82 -28.55
C LYS A 126 2.38 0.16 -28.70
N GLY A 127 1.34 0.86 -28.24
CA GLY A 127 -0.06 0.45 -28.26
C GLY A 127 -0.46 -0.43 -27.08
N GLY A 128 0.48 -0.91 -26.27
CA GLY A 128 0.21 -1.69 -25.07
C GLY A 128 -0.63 -0.91 -24.06
N SER A 129 -1.61 -1.60 -23.50
CA SER A 129 -2.56 -1.04 -22.53
C SER A 129 -3.13 -2.16 -21.65
N VAL A 130 -3.79 -1.76 -20.57
CA VAL A 130 -4.64 -2.61 -19.72
C VAL A 130 -6.13 -2.43 -20.03
N GLY A 131 -6.46 -1.58 -21.01
CA GLY A 131 -7.83 -1.25 -21.41
C GLY A 131 -8.45 -0.12 -20.59
N GLN A 132 -9.68 0.25 -20.95
CA GLN A 132 -10.46 1.29 -20.27
C GLN A 132 -10.99 0.71 -18.95
N HIS A 133 -10.68 1.32 -17.83
CA HIS A 133 -11.08 0.82 -16.51
C HIS A 133 -11.16 1.96 -15.49
N PHE A 134 -11.50 1.62 -14.27
CA PHE A 134 -11.37 2.50 -13.11
C PHE A 134 -10.95 1.65 -11.91
N ASP A 135 -10.42 2.32 -10.89
CA ASP A 135 -9.98 1.70 -9.64
C ASP A 135 -10.70 2.34 -8.45
N PHE A 136 -10.79 1.62 -7.33
CA PHE A 136 -11.34 2.16 -6.07
C PHE A 136 -10.30 2.81 -5.18
N TYR A 137 -9.11 3.06 -5.70
CA TYR A 137 -8.01 3.68 -4.99
C TYR A 137 -7.50 4.94 -5.69
N ASP A 138 -6.88 5.80 -4.89
CA ASP A 138 -6.08 6.92 -5.37
C ASP A 138 -4.81 6.36 -6.04
N VAL A 139 -4.31 7.01 -7.09
CA VAL A 139 -3.02 6.65 -7.71
C VAL A 139 -2.28 7.86 -8.24
N PHE A 140 -0.95 7.90 -8.06
CA PHE A 140 -0.08 8.77 -8.85
C PHE A 140 0.58 7.94 -9.96
N LEU A 141 0.25 8.26 -11.20
CA LEU A 141 0.82 7.66 -12.40
C LEU A 141 2.00 8.51 -12.86
N VAL A 142 3.21 8.03 -12.64
CA VAL A 142 4.44 8.74 -13.00
C VAL A 142 5.08 8.05 -14.20
N GLN A 143 5.35 8.81 -15.25
CA GLN A 143 6.00 8.30 -16.45
C GLN A 143 7.52 8.27 -16.23
N GLY A 144 8.18 7.13 -16.42
CA GLY A 144 9.64 7.05 -16.24
C GLY A 144 10.42 6.74 -17.51
N PHE A 145 9.85 5.98 -18.45
CA PHE A 145 10.51 5.69 -19.72
C PHE A 145 9.53 5.86 -20.87
N GLY A 146 9.95 6.39 -22.02
CA GLY A 146 9.06 6.62 -23.17
C GLY A 146 7.83 7.48 -22.84
N HIS A 147 6.75 7.32 -23.60
CA HIS A 147 5.56 8.14 -23.54
C HIS A 147 4.28 7.31 -23.44
N ARG A 148 3.31 7.82 -22.68
CA ARG A 148 1.97 7.21 -22.56
C ARG A 148 0.90 8.27 -22.73
N ARG A 149 -0.06 8.03 -23.64
CA ARG A 149 -1.29 8.83 -23.72
C ARG A 149 -2.25 8.36 -22.63
N TRP A 150 -2.69 9.29 -21.80
CA TRP A 150 -3.70 9.07 -20.77
C TRP A 150 -4.97 9.82 -21.14
N GLN A 151 -6.07 9.08 -21.17
CA GLN A 151 -7.42 9.61 -21.34
C GLN A 151 -8.22 9.37 -20.06
N LEU A 152 -8.88 10.41 -19.54
CA LEU A 152 -9.78 10.31 -18.38
C LEU A 152 -11.21 10.66 -18.80
N GLY A 153 -12.19 10.12 -18.08
CA GLY A 153 -13.60 10.30 -18.41
C GLY A 153 -14.50 10.49 -17.20
N GLN A 154 -15.59 9.74 -17.16
CA GLN A 154 -16.61 9.83 -16.11
C GLN A 154 -16.18 9.20 -14.78
N MET A 155 -16.89 9.54 -13.71
CA MET A 155 -16.83 8.80 -12.44
C MET A 155 -17.65 7.51 -12.55
N CYS A 156 -17.08 6.43 -12.03
CA CYS A 156 -17.63 5.08 -11.98
C CYS A 156 -17.71 4.59 -10.53
N ASP A 157 -18.50 3.54 -10.32
CA ASP A 157 -18.79 2.94 -9.04
C ASP A 157 -19.06 1.42 -9.18
N ALA A 158 -19.48 0.77 -8.09
CA ALA A 158 -19.72 -0.67 -8.06
C ALA A 158 -20.84 -1.15 -9.01
N GLU A 159 -21.72 -0.26 -9.45
CA GLU A 159 -22.85 -0.57 -10.35
C GLU A 159 -22.51 -0.31 -11.83
N SER A 160 -21.30 0.16 -12.11
CA SER A 160 -20.84 0.44 -13.47
C SER A 160 -20.74 -0.83 -14.32
N GLU A 161 -21.22 -0.76 -15.56
CA GLU A 161 -21.23 -1.90 -16.49
C GLU A 161 -19.82 -2.25 -16.98
N PHE A 162 -19.54 -3.56 -17.09
CA PHE A 162 -18.29 -4.08 -17.62
C PHE A 162 -18.52 -4.92 -18.88
N VAL A 163 -17.49 -4.98 -19.74
CA VAL A 163 -17.49 -5.87 -20.91
C VAL A 163 -17.53 -7.32 -20.45
N VAL A 164 -18.59 -8.02 -20.80
CA VAL A 164 -18.82 -9.41 -20.40
C VAL A 164 -17.79 -10.35 -21.03
N GLY A 165 -17.36 -11.36 -20.26
CA GLY A 165 -16.52 -12.45 -20.75
C GLY A 165 -15.05 -12.08 -20.93
N GLN A 166 -14.61 -10.96 -20.36
CA GLN A 166 -13.21 -10.54 -20.34
C GLN A 166 -12.54 -10.94 -19.02
N PRO A 167 -11.23 -11.27 -19.03
CA PRO A 167 -10.46 -11.54 -17.82
C PRO A 167 -10.12 -10.27 -17.02
N LEU A 168 -10.46 -9.09 -17.55
CA LEU A 168 -10.22 -7.78 -16.96
C LEU A 168 -11.55 -7.04 -16.79
N LYS A 169 -11.64 -6.18 -15.78
CA LYS A 169 -12.79 -5.29 -15.56
C LYS A 169 -12.71 -4.09 -16.51
N LEU A 170 -13.14 -4.30 -17.75
CA LEU A 170 -13.09 -3.30 -18.80
C LEU A 170 -14.39 -2.53 -18.90
N LEU A 171 -14.32 -1.20 -18.94
CA LEU A 171 -15.44 -0.34 -19.30
C LEU A 171 -15.73 -0.47 -20.80
N PRO A 172 -17.00 -0.52 -21.22
CA PRO A 172 -17.36 -0.60 -22.62
C PRO A 172 -17.05 0.70 -23.38
N ASN A 173 -17.19 1.85 -22.72
CA ASN A 173 -16.90 3.17 -23.26
C ASN A 173 -16.46 4.13 -22.13
N ILE A 174 -15.71 5.15 -22.53
CA ILE A 174 -15.29 6.26 -21.68
C ILE A 174 -15.65 7.59 -22.35
N GLU A 175 -16.28 8.50 -21.61
CA GLU A 175 -16.60 9.86 -22.05
C GLU A 175 -15.39 10.76 -21.82
N ILE A 176 -14.48 10.77 -22.79
CA ILE A 176 -13.17 11.43 -22.66
C ILE A 176 -13.33 12.94 -22.46
N ASN A 177 -12.80 13.45 -21.35
CA ASN A 177 -12.77 14.87 -21.00
C ASN A 177 -11.35 15.39 -20.70
N PHE A 178 -10.36 14.50 -20.70
CA PHE A 178 -8.94 14.78 -20.56
C PHE A 178 -8.18 13.82 -21.48
N ASP A 179 -7.21 14.33 -22.26
CA ASP A 179 -6.40 13.54 -23.19
C ASP A 179 -5.02 14.17 -23.31
N GLU A 180 -4.03 13.58 -22.64
CA GLU A 180 -2.68 14.13 -22.57
C GLU A 180 -1.64 13.02 -22.75
N VAL A 181 -0.53 13.35 -23.43
CA VAL A 181 0.64 12.47 -23.52
C VAL A 181 1.61 12.86 -22.41
N LEU A 182 1.96 11.91 -21.55
CA LEU A 182 2.97 12.08 -20.51
C LEU A 182 4.35 11.67 -21.03
N ALA A 183 5.34 12.47 -20.69
CA ALA A 183 6.76 12.23 -20.93
C ALA A 183 7.49 11.87 -19.62
N PRO A 184 8.70 11.31 -19.65
CA PRO A 184 9.44 10.96 -18.44
C PRO A 184 9.53 12.12 -17.45
N GLY A 185 9.21 11.83 -16.18
CA GLY A 185 9.11 12.78 -15.08
C GLY A 185 7.72 13.38 -14.87
N ASP A 186 6.79 13.28 -15.82
CA ASP A 186 5.42 13.76 -15.63
C ASP A 186 4.64 12.87 -14.66
N LEU A 187 3.79 13.51 -13.83
CA LEU A 187 2.91 12.84 -12.87
C LEU A 187 1.45 13.17 -13.17
N LEU A 188 0.61 12.15 -13.24
CA LEU A 188 -0.84 12.27 -13.29
C LEU A 188 -1.46 11.63 -12.04
N TYR A 189 -2.10 12.45 -11.22
CA TYR A 189 -2.96 11.99 -10.13
C TYR A 189 -4.35 11.63 -10.66
N VAL A 190 -4.84 10.46 -10.27
CA VAL A 190 -6.19 9.97 -10.59
C VAL A 190 -6.90 9.56 -9.29
N PRO A 191 -8.06 10.17 -8.94
CA PRO A 191 -8.82 9.79 -7.77
C PRO A 191 -9.62 8.49 -7.97
N PRO A 192 -10.05 7.83 -6.87
CA PRO A 192 -10.90 6.64 -6.91
C PRO A 192 -12.16 6.87 -7.76
N GLY A 193 -12.53 5.85 -8.54
CA GLY A 193 -13.73 5.86 -9.38
C GLY A 193 -13.55 6.56 -10.72
N LEU A 194 -12.50 7.36 -10.94
CA LEU A 194 -12.35 8.06 -12.21
C LEU A 194 -11.92 7.11 -13.32
N ALA A 195 -12.74 6.98 -14.36
CA ALA A 195 -12.44 6.18 -15.53
C ALA A 195 -11.19 6.69 -16.24
N HIS A 196 -10.29 5.78 -16.58
CA HIS A 196 -9.02 6.09 -17.22
C HIS A 196 -8.57 5.03 -18.23
N TYR A 197 -7.80 5.48 -19.21
CA TYR A 197 -7.30 4.65 -20.30
C TYR A 197 -5.90 5.12 -20.73
N GLY A 198 -4.89 4.30 -20.40
CA GLY A 198 -3.49 4.57 -20.71
C GLY A 198 -3.01 3.72 -21.87
N VAL A 199 -2.50 4.34 -22.93
CA VAL A 199 -1.97 3.67 -24.13
C VAL A 199 -0.53 4.12 -24.38
N ALA A 200 0.39 3.17 -24.47
CA ALA A 200 1.78 3.44 -24.78
C ALA A 200 1.95 4.02 -26.20
N GLU A 201 2.60 5.17 -26.35
CA GLU A 201 2.84 5.80 -27.67
C GLU A 201 4.09 5.22 -28.36
N ASP A 202 5.03 4.79 -27.55
CA ASP A 202 6.27 4.09 -27.88
C ASP A 202 6.53 3.05 -26.79
N GLU A 203 7.74 2.50 -26.73
CA GLU A 203 8.14 1.62 -25.65
C GLU A 203 8.26 2.41 -24.33
N CYS A 204 7.52 2.04 -23.29
CA CYS A 204 7.37 2.89 -22.13
C CYS A 204 7.26 2.16 -20.78
N LEU A 205 7.67 2.85 -19.72
CA LEU A 205 7.48 2.47 -18.31
C LEU A 205 6.61 3.49 -17.59
N THR A 206 5.63 3.02 -16.84
CA THR A 206 4.83 3.85 -15.93
C THR A 206 4.87 3.26 -14.53
N TYR A 207 5.21 4.10 -13.55
CA TYR A 207 5.27 3.80 -12.13
C TYR A 207 3.96 4.28 -11.48
N SER A 208 3.22 3.37 -10.89
CA SER A 208 1.95 3.64 -10.23
C SER A 208 2.16 3.60 -8.72
N PHE A 209 2.22 4.77 -8.10
CA PHE A 209 2.22 4.90 -6.64
C PHE A 209 0.79 4.71 -6.18
N GLY A 210 0.49 3.48 -5.75
CA GLY A 210 -0.83 3.04 -5.34
C GLY A 210 -1.14 3.45 -3.90
N PHE A 211 -2.40 3.76 -3.65
CA PHE A 211 -2.91 3.94 -2.30
C PHE A 211 -3.95 2.88 -1.98
N ARG A 212 -4.22 2.65 -0.70
CA ARG A 212 -5.21 1.71 -0.22
C ARG A 212 -6.15 2.34 0.78
N MET A 213 -7.30 1.70 0.94
CA MET A 213 -8.28 1.96 1.98
C MET A 213 -8.96 0.62 2.31
N PRO A 214 -9.15 0.27 3.59
CA PRO A 214 -9.88 -0.94 3.93
C PRO A 214 -11.35 -0.82 3.52
N ASN A 215 -12.00 -1.96 3.30
CA ASN A 215 -13.44 -2.03 3.23
C ASN A 215 -14.01 -2.51 4.59
N ILE A 216 -15.32 -2.30 4.80
CA ILE A 216 -15.99 -2.63 6.07
C ILE A 216 -15.96 -4.14 6.36
N ALA A 217 -16.01 -4.99 5.34
CA ALA A 217 -15.95 -6.44 5.54
C ALA A 217 -14.58 -6.84 6.10
N ASP A 218 -13.48 -6.37 5.49
CA ASP A 218 -12.12 -6.65 5.98
C ASP A 218 -11.92 -6.15 7.42
N MET A 219 -12.47 -4.98 7.75
CA MET A 219 -12.44 -4.46 9.12
C MET A 219 -13.20 -5.37 10.09
N MET A 220 -14.38 -5.85 9.72
CA MET A 220 -15.19 -6.74 10.56
C MET A 220 -14.53 -8.12 10.72
N ASP A 221 -13.90 -8.64 9.66
CA ASP A 221 -13.17 -9.90 9.70
C ASP A 221 -11.99 -9.78 10.70
N ARG A 222 -11.19 -8.71 10.62
CA ARG A 222 -10.10 -8.48 11.57
C ARG A 222 -10.57 -8.29 13.01
N VAL A 223 -11.68 -7.57 13.22
CA VAL A 223 -12.30 -7.43 14.54
C VAL A 223 -12.72 -8.79 15.09
N SER A 224 -13.34 -9.64 14.26
CA SER A 224 -13.73 -10.99 14.67
C SER A 224 -12.53 -11.80 15.14
N ASP A 225 -11.40 -11.76 14.42
CA ASP A 225 -10.20 -12.50 14.79
C ASP A 225 -9.67 -12.07 16.17
N LYS A 226 -9.45 -10.76 16.36
CA LYS A 226 -8.93 -10.22 17.64
C LYS A 226 -9.92 -10.43 18.81
N PHE A 227 -11.23 -10.34 18.56
CA PHE A 227 -12.25 -10.57 19.60
C PHE A 227 -12.27 -12.04 20.08
N VAL A 228 -11.96 -13.00 19.21
CA VAL A 228 -11.93 -14.43 19.57
C VAL A 228 -10.72 -14.76 20.46
N GLU A 229 -9.62 -14.04 20.27
CA GLU A 229 -8.39 -14.18 21.05
C GLU A 229 -8.51 -13.59 22.46
N ASP A 230 -9.34 -12.56 22.64
CA ASP A 230 -9.55 -11.93 23.94
C ASP A 230 -10.38 -12.80 24.90
N GLN A 231 -9.72 -13.31 25.94
CA GLN A 231 -10.34 -14.14 26.98
C GLN A 231 -11.45 -13.42 27.76
N ARG A 232 -11.42 -12.08 27.87
CA ARG A 232 -12.45 -11.28 28.56
C ARG A 232 -13.81 -11.45 27.90
N LEU A 233 -13.82 -11.59 26.58
CA LEU A 233 -15.01 -11.69 25.73
C LEU A 233 -15.61 -13.09 25.64
N ARG A 234 -14.91 -14.11 26.17
CA ARG A 234 -15.32 -15.52 26.09
C ARG A 234 -16.29 -15.95 27.19
N ASN A 235 -16.53 -15.10 28.19
CA ASN A 235 -17.46 -15.40 29.26
C ASN A 235 -18.91 -15.31 28.74
N PRO A 236 -19.78 -16.32 28.99
CA PRO A 236 -21.18 -16.24 28.61
C PRO A 236 -21.89 -15.03 29.24
N LEU A 237 -22.72 -14.35 28.45
CA LEU A 237 -23.57 -13.27 28.94
C LEU A 237 -24.58 -13.78 29.97
N LEU A 238 -24.93 -12.93 30.92
CA LEU A 238 -26.05 -13.20 31.83
C LEU A 238 -27.37 -13.02 31.10
N ASP A 239 -28.34 -13.86 31.43
CA ASP A 239 -29.65 -13.79 30.82
C ASP A 239 -30.48 -12.62 31.37
N VAL A 240 -31.39 -12.09 30.55
CA VAL A 240 -32.29 -10.99 30.94
C VAL A 240 -33.26 -11.50 32.01
N LEU A 241 -33.42 -10.73 33.09
CA LEU A 241 -34.39 -11.05 34.15
C LEU A 241 -35.82 -10.95 33.61
N ARG A 242 -36.52 -12.10 33.56
CA ARG A 242 -37.91 -12.18 33.09
C ARG A 242 -38.89 -12.22 34.25
N HIS A 243 -39.95 -11.43 34.15
CA HIS A 243 -41.07 -11.45 35.10
C HIS A 243 -42.32 -12.16 34.56
N LYS A 244 -42.34 -12.50 33.27
CA LYS A 244 -43.46 -13.18 32.59
C LYS A 244 -42.91 -14.24 31.63
N SER A 245 -43.69 -15.30 31.41
CA SER A 245 -43.40 -16.32 30.41
C SER A 245 -43.85 -15.86 29.03
N ASN A 246 -43.00 -16.06 28.02
CA ASN A 246 -43.27 -15.82 26.60
C ASN A 246 -43.34 -17.16 25.85
N PRO A 247 -43.96 -17.21 24.65
CA PRO A 247 -43.91 -18.39 23.78
C PRO A 247 -42.47 -18.88 23.53
N ILE A 248 -42.26 -20.20 23.59
CA ILE A 248 -40.91 -20.82 23.58
C ILE A 248 -40.04 -20.51 22.34
N GLY A 249 -40.65 -20.17 21.22
CA GLY A 249 -39.92 -19.83 19.97
C GLY A 249 -39.75 -18.33 19.74
N GLN A 250 -40.25 -17.48 20.65
CA GLN A 250 -40.18 -16.04 20.51
C GLN A 250 -38.91 -15.50 21.18
N VAL A 251 -38.06 -14.83 20.39
CA VAL A 251 -37.11 -13.84 20.91
C VAL A 251 -37.84 -12.50 20.96
N THR A 252 -37.99 -11.93 22.15
CA THR A 252 -38.61 -10.62 22.33
C THR A 252 -37.69 -9.50 21.86
N GLN A 253 -38.27 -8.36 21.52
CA GLN A 253 -37.49 -7.18 21.14
C GLN A 253 -36.51 -6.76 22.25
N ALA A 254 -36.92 -6.86 23.52
CA ALA A 254 -36.06 -6.53 24.65
C ALA A 254 -34.84 -7.46 24.76
N GLU A 255 -35.00 -8.76 24.48
CA GLU A 255 -33.88 -9.72 24.46
C GLU A 255 -32.94 -9.45 23.28
N LEU A 256 -33.49 -9.17 22.09
CA LEU A 256 -32.67 -8.82 20.93
C LEU A 256 -31.90 -7.51 21.14
N ASP A 257 -32.54 -6.50 21.71
CA ASP A 257 -31.90 -5.21 21.99
C ASP A 257 -30.83 -5.35 23.07
N TYR A 258 -31.04 -6.20 24.10
CA TYR A 258 -30.02 -6.55 25.08
C TYR A 258 -28.78 -7.16 24.42
N LEU A 259 -28.95 -8.20 23.61
CA LEU A 259 -27.82 -8.87 22.94
C LEU A 259 -27.07 -7.92 22.00
N LYS A 260 -27.78 -7.05 21.28
CA LYS A 260 -27.15 -6.01 20.45
C LYS A 260 -26.38 -5.00 21.29
N ALA A 261 -26.93 -4.58 22.43
CA ALA A 261 -26.29 -3.61 23.31
C ALA A 261 -25.00 -4.19 23.91
N GLU A 262 -24.99 -5.45 24.33
CA GLU A 262 -23.78 -6.12 24.83
C GLU A 262 -22.69 -6.17 23.75
N LEU A 263 -23.02 -6.60 22.53
CA LEU A 263 -22.07 -6.61 21.41
C LEU A 263 -21.52 -5.22 21.10
N LEU A 264 -22.39 -4.21 20.99
CA LEU A 264 -21.98 -2.84 20.72
C LEU A 264 -21.19 -2.23 21.89
N ALA A 265 -21.43 -2.63 23.14
CA ALA A 265 -20.64 -2.19 24.27
C ALA A 265 -19.21 -2.70 24.16
N GLN A 266 -19.00 -3.98 23.83
CA GLN A 266 -17.66 -4.53 23.62
C GLN A 266 -16.93 -3.83 22.47
N LEU A 267 -17.62 -3.56 21.36
CA LEU A 267 -17.04 -2.80 20.25
C LEU A 267 -16.66 -1.36 20.64
N ASN A 268 -17.45 -0.69 21.47
CA ASN A 268 -17.22 0.73 21.82
C ASN A 268 -16.26 0.94 23.01
N GLN A 269 -16.00 -0.08 23.83
CA GLN A 269 -15.31 0.08 25.12
C GLN A 269 -13.98 -0.68 25.18
N SER A 270 -13.54 -1.29 24.09
CA SER A 270 -12.36 -2.14 24.07
C SER A 270 -11.26 -1.58 23.18
N ASP A 271 -10.06 -1.56 23.76
CA ASP A 271 -8.76 -1.53 23.10
C ASP A 271 -8.63 -2.55 21.95
N VAL A 272 -9.40 -3.64 21.95
CA VAL A 272 -9.38 -4.67 20.90
C VAL A 272 -9.88 -4.14 19.55
N LEU A 273 -10.86 -3.22 19.53
CA LEU A 273 -11.30 -2.63 18.25
C LEU A 273 -10.19 -1.77 17.65
N GLU A 274 -9.53 -0.98 18.50
CA GLU A 274 -8.42 -0.11 18.09
C GLU A 274 -7.24 -0.97 17.59
N ASP A 275 -6.85 -1.99 18.35
CA ASP A 275 -5.82 -2.96 17.97
C ASP A 275 -6.16 -3.67 16.65
N ALA A 276 -7.41 -4.11 16.46
CA ALA A 276 -7.84 -4.75 15.22
C ALA A 276 -7.72 -3.82 14.01
N ILE A 277 -8.16 -2.58 14.14
CA ILE A 277 -8.07 -1.60 13.04
C ILE A 277 -6.60 -1.28 12.74
N MET A 278 -5.80 -1.02 13.76
CA MET A 278 -4.39 -0.66 13.60
C MET A 278 -3.58 -1.83 13.03
N SER A 279 -3.83 -3.05 13.50
CA SER A 279 -3.27 -4.30 12.94
C SER A 279 -3.57 -4.41 11.45
N LEU A 280 -4.83 -4.25 11.03
CA LEU A 280 -5.20 -4.30 9.60
C LEU A 280 -4.47 -3.24 8.76
N MET A 281 -4.25 -2.04 9.32
CA MET A 281 -3.59 -0.93 8.61
C MET A 281 -2.07 -1.12 8.52
N ALA A 282 -1.48 -1.82 9.49
CA ALA A 282 -0.08 -2.20 9.53
C ALA A 282 0.23 -3.48 8.73
N GLU A 283 -0.79 -4.19 8.23
CA GLU A 283 -0.56 -5.46 7.52
C GLU A 283 -0.03 -5.22 6.08
N PRO A 284 1.13 -5.80 5.73
CA PRO A 284 1.67 -5.75 4.38
C PRO A 284 0.76 -6.55 3.44
N LYS A 285 0.61 -6.05 2.21
CA LYS A 285 -0.16 -6.74 1.18
C LYS A 285 0.57 -7.98 0.63
N TYR A 286 1.90 -7.96 0.70
CA TYR A 286 2.82 -8.99 0.23
C TYR A 286 3.75 -9.42 1.37
N PRO A 287 3.25 -10.11 2.41
CA PRO A 287 4.07 -10.56 3.52
C PRO A 287 5.23 -11.45 3.08
N GLU A 288 5.09 -12.18 1.97
CA GLU A 288 6.13 -12.99 1.35
C GLU A 288 7.31 -12.19 0.76
N ASN A 289 7.13 -10.89 0.54
CA ASN A 289 8.21 -10.02 0.07
C ASN A 289 9.11 -9.54 1.22
N ILE A 290 8.69 -9.72 2.48
CA ILE A 290 9.52 -9.34 3.63
C ILE A 290 10.73 -10.27 3.66
N PRO A 291 11.97 -9.74 3.66
CA PRO A 291 13.16 -10.57 3.61
C PRO A 291 13.31 -11.39 4.89
N ASP A 292 13.88 -12.59 4.77
CA ASP A 292 14.30 -13.37 5.93
C ASP A 292 15.49 -12.66 6.62
N ALA A 293 15.34 -12.29 7.90
CA ALA A 293 16.42 -11.70 8.67
C ALA A 293 17.45 -12.75 9.13
N GLU A 294 18.73 -12.39 9.07
CA GLU A 294 19.75 -13.09 9.85
C GLU A 294 19.64 -12.68 11.31
N ALA A 295 19.57 -13.65 12.21
CA ALA A 295 19.38 -13.39 13.64
C ALA A 295 20.53 -12.53 14.19
N ILE A 296 20.18 -11.36 14.73
CA ILE A 296 21.08 -10.41 15.36
C ILE A 296 20.78 -10.29 16.86
N GLY A 297 21.84 -10.28 17.67
CA GLY A 297 21.76 -10.04 19.11
C GLY A 297 22.22 -8.64 19.50
N THR A 298 21.98 -8.28 20.76
CA THR A 298 22.45 -6.99 21.31
C THR A 298 23.96 -6.84 21.27
N GLY A 299 24.72 -7.92 21.49
CA GLY A 299 26.19 -7.89 21.39
C GLY A 299 26.68 -7.53 19.99
N ASP A 300 26.01 -7.99 18.94
CA ASP A 300 26.35 -7.62 17.56
C ASP A 300 26.07 -6.13 17.31
N LEU A 301 24.95 -5.61 17.84
CA LEU A 301 24.60 -4.20 17.76
C LEU A 301 25.62 -3.31 18.49
N GLU A 302 26.07 -3.71 19.68
CA GLU A 302 27.11 -3.00 20.43
C GLU A 302 28.40 -2.84 19.62
N GLU A 303 28.81 -3.86 18.87
CA GLU A 303 30.02 -3.83 18.03
C GLU A 303 29.91 -2.83 16.88
N VAL A 304 28.70 -2.56 16.37
CA VAL A 304 28.46 -1.70 15.21
C VAL A 304 27.97 -0.28 15.54
N LEU A 305 27.74 0.06 16.80
CA LEU A 305 27.29 1.39 17.25
C LEU A 305 28.15 2.56 16.73
N GLU A 306 29.46 2.35 16.55
CA GLU A 306 30.39 3.39 16.10
C GLU A 306 30.80 3.25 14.62
N GLN A 307 30.18 2.31 13.89
CA GLN A 307 30.56 1.99 12.51
C GLN A 307 29.80 2.79 11.44
N GLY A 308 28.91 3.71 11.86
CA GLY A 308 28.18 4.57 10.94
C GLY A 308 27.03 3.84 10.25
N TYR A 309 26.17 3.16 11.01
CA TYR A 309 24.94 2.58 10.47
C TYR A 309 23.73 3.47 10.75
N LEU A 310 22.75 3.40 9.86
CA LEU A 310 21.42 3.98 10.01
C LEU A 310 20.39 2.87 10.17
N LEU A 311 19.45 3.08 11.08
CA LEU A 311 18.20 2.36 11.19
C LEU A 311 17.16 3.04 10.30
N GLN A 312 16.50 2.25 9.47
CA GLN A 312 15.34 2.68 8.70
C GLN A 312 14.32 1.54 8.60
N ILE A 313 13.11 1.87 8.15
CA ILE A 313 12.10 0.85 7.87
C ILE A 313 12.53 -0.01 6.69
N GLU A 314 12.33 -1.31 6.79
CA GLU A 314 12.43 -2.23 5.64
C GLU A 314 11.33 -1.88 4.61
N PRO A 315 11.66 -1.60 3.33
CA PRO A 315 10.69 -1.25 2.31
C PRO A 315 9.48 -2.18 2.17
N ALA A 316 9.66 -3.49 2.37
CA ALA A 316 8.57 -4.46 2.32
C ALA A 316 7.67 -4.46 3.56
N SER A 317 8.13 -3.85 4.65
CA SER A 317 7.44 -3.79 5.94
C SER A 317 6.60 -2.53 6.09
N ARG A 318 5.67 -2.56 7.05
CA ARG A 318 4.87 -1.40 7.43
C ARG A 318 5.01 -1.16 8.91
N LEU A 319 5.16 0.10 9.29
CA LEU A 319 5.26 0.55 10.66
C LEU A 319 4.39 1.79 10.82
N ILE A 320 3.44 1.74 11.73
CA ILE A 320 2.54 2.85 12.05
C ILE A 320 2.44 3.02 13.55
N TYR A 321 1.98 4.19 13.98
CA TYR A 321 1.78 4.48 15.39
C TYR A 321 0.49 5.24 15.64
N LEU A 322 0.02 5.16 16.88
CA LEU A 322 -1.04 5.98 17.45
C LEU A 322 -0.47 6.73 18.65
N GLU A 323 -0.75 8.02 18.75
CA GLU A 323 -0.48 8.81 19.96
C GLU A 323 -1.77 8.95 20.76
N GLN A 324 -1.79 8.38 21.97
CA GLN A 324 -2.95 8.39 22.85
C GLN A 324 -2.51 8.55 24.29
N ASN A 325 -3.14 9.44 25.05
CA ASN A 325 -2.81 9.71 26.45
C ASN A 325 -1.33 10.02 26.72
N ASN A 326 -0.65 10.69 25.77
CA ASN A 326 0.80 10.97 25.77
C ASN A 326 1.71 9.73 25.68
N GLU A 327 1.17 8.58 25.25
CA GLU A 327 1.92 7.36 24.95
C GLU A 327 1.92 7.12 23.44
N LEU A 328 3.01 6.52 22.94
CA LEU A 328 3.16 6.09 21.55
C LEU A 328 2.96 4.57 21.50
N LEU A 329 1.93 4.13 20.80
CA LEU A 329 1.62 2.73 20.55
C LEU A 329 1.98 2.41 19.11
N PHE A 330 2.65 1.29 18.86
CA PHE A 330 3.17 0.92 17.54
C PHE A 330 2.56 -0.37 17.04
N TRP A 331 2.35 -0.43 15.73
CA TRP A 331 2.00 -1.65 15.01
C TRP A 331 2.91 -1.79 13.81
N ALA A 332 3.43 -3.00 13.62
CA ALA A 332 4.15 -3.36 12.42
C ALA A 332 3.71 -4.72 11.92
N ASN A 333 3.69 -4.83 10.60
CA ASN A 333 3.42 -6.08 9.90
C ASN A 333 2.15 -6.84 10.37
N GLY A 334 1.13 -6.11 10.82
CA GLY A 334 -0.13 -6.67 11.27
C GLY A 334 -0.27 -6.90 12.76
N GLU A 335 0.77 -6.64 13.56
CA GLU A 335 0.77 -6.90 15.00
C GLU A 335 1.17 -5.66 15.81
N SER A 336 0.74 -5.61 17.08
CA SER A 336 1.18 -4.59 18.02
C SER A 336 2.60 -4.88 18.50
N ILE A 337 3.40 -3.83 18.64
CA ILE A 337 4.79 -3.92 19.10
C ILE A 337 4.89 -3.28 20.48
N CYS A 338 5.54 -3.99 21.40
CA CYS A 338 5.95 -3.46 22.70
C CYS A 338 7.42 -3.02 22.62
N ILE A 339 7.70 -1.77 22.93
CA ILE A 339 9.06 -1.21 22.99
C ILE A 339 9.23 -0.36 24.24
N SER A 340 10.47 -0.12 24.64
CA SER A 340 10.82 0.80 25.72
C SER A 340 10.36 2.25 25.45
N ILE A 341 10.07 2.97 26.53
CA ILE A 341 9.65 4.37 26.48
C ILE A 341 10.78 5.25 25.91
N GLU A 342 12.02 4.86 26.20
CA GLU A 342 13.25 5.51 25.77
C GLU A 342 13.47 5.37 24.27
N PHE A 343 13.11 4.23 23.66
CA PHE A 343 13.25 4.01 22.22
C PHE A 343 12.08 4.60 21.40
N ALA A 344 10.89 4.74 21.99
CA ALA A 344 9.69 5.19 21.28
C ALA A 344 9.83 6.48 20.45
N PRO A 345 10.51 7.55 20.91
CA PRO A 345 10.72 8.75 20.10
C PRO A 345 11.58 8.51 18.85
N TYR A 346 12.48 7.53 18.87
CA TYR A 346 13.30 7.15 17.72
C TYR A 346 12.49 6.29 16.74
N LEU A 347 11.74 5.31 17.24
CA LEU A 347 10.88 4.49 16.39
C LEU A 347 9.80 5.34 15.70
N LYS A 348 9.26 6.36 16.37
CA LYS A 348 8.36 7.35 15.74
C LYS A 348 9.01 8.07 14.56
N GLN A 349 10.27 8.49 14.70
CA GLN A 349 10.99 9.15 13.60
C GLN A 349 11.13 8.22 12.40
N ILE A 350 11.42 6.94 12.65
CA ILE A 350 11.50 5.90 11.61
C ILE A 350 10.13 5.67 10.95
N ALA A 351 9.05 5.56 11.74
CA ALA A 351 7.69 5.45 11.23
C ALA A 351 7.24 6.70 10.43
N ASP A 352 7.78 7.87 10.74
CA ASP A 352 7.57 9.11 9.97
C ASP A 352 8.46 9.16 8.69
N GLY A 353 9.24 8.11 8.41
CA GLY A 353 10.07 7.96 7.21
C GLY A 353 11.49 8.52 7.32
N HIS A 354 11.99 8.80 8.52
CA HIS A 354 13.37 9.26 8.73
C HIS A 354 14.30 8.07 9.03
N ALA A 355 15.56 8.19 8.60
CA ALA A 355 16.60 7.30 9.07
C ALA A 355 17.15 7.80 10.42
N VAL A 356 17.41 6.89 11.36
CA VAL A 356 17.96 7.20 12.68
C VAL A 356 19.35 6.58 12.78
N ALA A 357 20.36 7.37 13.14
CA ALA A 357 21.71 6.84 13.29
C ALA A 357 21.81 5.86 14.46
N LEU A 358 22.29 4.65 14.20
CA LEU A 358 22.68 3.70 15.23
C LEU A 358 24.00 4.20 15.84
N ASN A 359 23.94 4.67 17.08
CA ASN A 359 25.05 5.36 17.73
C ASN A 359 25.06 5.13 19.25
N PRO A 360 26.12 5.49 19.99
CA PRO A 360 26.22 5.23 21.43
C PRO A 360 25.11 5.83 22.32
N GLN A 361 24.25 6.71 21.82
CA GLN A 361 23.05 7.16 22.56
C GLN A 361 21.97 6.08 22.66
N LEU A 362 22.02 5.07 21.78
CA LEU A 362 21.11 3.92 21.75
C LEU A 362 21.74 2.68 22.41
N SER A 363 22.84 2.83 23.18
CA SER A 363 23.57 1.71 23.78
C SER A 363 22.93 1.13 25.03
N GLU A 364 21.77 1.64 25.46
CA GLU A 364 21.07 1.06 26.61
C GLU A 364 20.54 -0.33 26.25
N GLN A 365 20.72 -1.31 27.14
CA GLN A 365 20.42 -2.71 26.87
C GLN A 365 18.98 -2.92 26.36
N GLU A 366 18.01 -2.27 26.98
CA GLU A 366 16.59 -2.40 26.62
C GLU A 366 16.31 -1.85 25.20
N ILE A 367 16.94 -0.72 24.84
CA ILE A 367 16.86 -0.15 23.49
C ILE A 367 17.48 -1.10 22.46
N LEU A 368 18.63 -1.70 22.77
CA LEU A 368 19.27 -2.67 21.88
C LEU A 368 18.44 -3.94 21.73
N GLU A 369 17.75 -4.39 22.78
CA GLU A 369 16.82 -5.51 22.73
C GLU A 369 15.63 -5.19 21.80
N ASP A 370 15.06 -3.99 21.92
CA ASP A 370 13.99 -3.52 21.02
C ASP A 370 14.46 -3.47 19.56
N ILE A 371 15.62 -2.86 19.29
CA ILE A 371 16.19 -2.76 17.94
C ILE A 371 16.47 -4.16 17.37
N ALA A 372 17.10 -5.05 18.15
CA ALA A 372 17.36 -6.41 17.72
C ALA A 372 16.08 -7.17 17.39
N GLY A 373 15.03 -7.03 18.21
CA GLY A 373 13.71 -7.61 17.94
C GLY A 373 13.13 -7.14 16.61
N LEU A 374 13.13 -5.83 16.37
CA LEU A 374 12.62 -5.24 15.14
C LEU A 374 13.44 -5.59 13.88
N LEU A 375 14.76 -5.75 14.01
CA LEU A 375 15.62 -6.23 12.92
C LEU A 375 15.35 -7.71 12.63
N ASN A 376 15.18 -8.54 13.66
CA ASN A 376 14.91 -9.98 13.53
C ASN A 376 13.54 -10.28 12.92
N GLU A 377 12.59 -9.36 13.04
CA GLU A 377 11.28 -9.42 12.39
C GLU A 377 11.25 -8.69 11.04
N SER A 378 12.41 -8.23 10.55
CA SER A 378 12.55 -7.46 9.30
C SER A 378 11.63 -6.24 9.22
N ILE A 379 11.28 -5.64 10.36
CA ILE A 379 10.52 -4.38 10.43
C ILE A 379 11.47 -3.22 10.14
N LEU A 380 12.67 -3.29 10.73
CA LEU A 380 13.77 -2.38 10.48
C LEU A 380 14.87 -3.07 9.69
N MET A 381 15.73 -2.24 9.08
CA MET A 381 16.97 -2.67 8.44
C MET A 381 18.12 -1.74 8.84
N LEU A 382 19.35 -2.26 8.75
CA LEU A 382 20.58 -1.48 8.90
C LEU A 382 21.15 -1.13 7.53
N VAL A 383 21.48 0.15 7.35
CA VAL A 383 22.11 0.66 6.13
C VAL A 383 23.38 1.40 6.51
N PRO A 384 24.52 1.17 5.84
CA PRO A 384 25.71 2.00 6.07
C PRO A 384 25.40 3.45 5.70
N THR A 385 25.91 4.42 6.48
CA THR A 385 26.00 5.79 5.99
C THR A 385 27.00 5.81 4.84
N ASP A 386 26.56 6.18 3.64
CA ASP A 386 27.47 6.41 2.52
C ASP A 386 28.62 7.34 2.96
N GLU A 387 29.88 6.93 2.76
CA GLU A 387 31.08 7.74 3.03
C GLU A 387 31.18 8.99 2.13
#